data_AF-A0A0U0TBT2-F1
#
_entry.id   AF-A0A0U0TBT2-F1
#
_cell.length_a   1.000
_cell.length_b   1.000
_cell.length_c   1.000
_cell.angle_alpha   90.00
_cell.angle_beta   90.00
_cell.angle_gamma   90.00
#
_symmetry.space_group_name_H-M   'P 1'
#
loop_
_entity.id
_entity.type
_entity.pdbx_description
1 polymer ?
#
loop_
_entity_poly.entity_id
_entity_poly.type
_entity_poly.pdbx_seq_one_letter_code
_entity_poly.pdbx_strand_id
1 'polypeptide(L)'
;MCQVVDVYVQRLVSVTERIASAGPGGSLGEVDSSPHIAVSGRHVEETSVTYTIAEPCVDIKDKACIEECPVDCIYEGARMLYIHPDECVDCGACEPVCPVEAIFYEDDVPEQWSHYTQINADFFAELGSPGGAAKVGMTENDPQAVKDLAPQSEDA
;
A
#
# COMPACT_ATOMS: atom_id res chain seq x y z
N MET A 1 27.53 26.83 -19.42
CA MET A 1 28.38 25.71 -18.96
C MET A 1 28.99 26.15 -17.62
N CYS A 2 28.28 26.04 -16.50
CA CYS A 2 28.18 24.83 -15.67
C CYS A 2 29.58 24.44 -15.14
N GLN A 3 30.00 24.86 -13.94
CA GLN A 3 29.69 24.25 -12.63
C GLN A 3 30.11 22.77 -12.47
N VAL A 4 31.33 22.38 -12.86
CA VAL A 4 31.76 20.96 -12.65
C VAL A 4 33.15 20.71 -12.06
N VAL A 5 33.87 21.71 -11.54
CA VAL A 5 35.21 21.46 -10.95
C VAL A 5 35.36 21.81 -9.46
N ASP A 6 34.29 22.23 -8.77
CA ASP A 6 34.37 22.75 -7.38
C ASP A 6 34.08 21.69 -6.28
N VAL A 7 33.69 20.46 -6.61
CA VAL A 7 33.15 19.54 -5.58
C VAL A 7 34.13 18.45 -5.12
N TYR A 8 35.26 18.22 -5.80
CA TYR A 8 35.97 16.93 -5.63
C TYR A 8 37.38 16.93 -4.99
N VAL A 9 38.06 18.06 -4.70
CA VAL A 9 39.52 18.01 -4.34
C VAL A 9 39.93 18.72 -3.02
N GLN A 10 39.02 19.27 -2.20
CA GLN A 10 39.40 19.94 -0.93
C GLN A 10 38.95 19.24 0.38
N ARG A 11 38.53 17.98 0.32
CA ARG A 11 38.82 17.04 1.43
C ARG A 11 40.35 16.84 1.42
N LEU A 12 41.07 17.22 2.48
CA LEU A 12 42.20 16.43 3.06
C LEU A 12 42.97 17.05 4.25
N VAL A 13 42.80 18.32 4.69
CA VAL A 13 43.75 18.92 5.70
C VAL A 13 43.14 19.64 6.92
N SER A 14 42.12 19.10 7.62
CA SER A 14 41.77 19.67 8.95
C SER A 14 41.12 18.68 9.93
N VAL A 15 41.63 17.44 9.97
CA VAL A 15 41.12 16.31 10.77
C VAL A 15 41.51 16.36 12.26
N THR A 16 42.17 17.38 12.83
CA THR A 16 42.89 17.17 14.12
C THR A 16 42.63 18.05 15.35
N GLU A 17 41.73 19.03 15.42
CA GLU A 17 41.87 20.04 16.52
C GLU A 17 40.67 20.43 17.42
N ARG A 18 39.60 19.64 17.63
CA ARG A 18 38.59 20.00 18.67
C ARG A 18 38.03 18.85 19.50
N ILE A 19 38.90 17.95 19.96
CA ILE A 19 38.60 16.99 21.04
C ILE A 19 39.34 17.44 22.31
N ALA A 20 38.68 18.21 23.19
CA ALA A 20 39.04 18.34 24.62
C ALA A 20 38.14 19.34 25.37
N SER A 21 37.24 18.85 26.23
CA SER A 21 37.17 19.22 27.66
C SER A 21 35.88 18.68 28.31
N ALA A 22 36.08 17.68 29.17
CA ALA A 22 35.10 17.12 30.08
C ALA A 22 35.02 17.96 31.38
N GLY A 23 33.84 18.00 32.00
CA GLY A 23 33.63 18.45 33.38
C GLY A 23 32.43 17.71 34.02
N PRO A 24 32.42 17.44 35.34
CA PRO A 24 31.67 16.33 35.93
C PRO A 24 30.49 16.73 36.86
N GLY A 25 29.58 15.78 37.07
CA GLY A 25 28.55 15.76 38.14
C GLY A 25 27.13 15.98 37.59
N GLY A 26 26.16 15.06 37.67
CA GLY A 26 25.97 13.95 38.60
C GLY A 26 24.85 14.28 39.60
N SER A 27 23.59 14.25 39.15
CA SER A 27 22.43 14.08 40.04
C SER A 27 21.40 13.19 39.32
N LEU A 28 21.24 11.98 39.85
CA LEU A 28 20.20 11.04 39.48
C LEU A 28 18.83 11.65 39.84
N GLY A 29 17.94 11.75 38.86
CA GLY A 29 16.55 12.21 39.03
C GLY A 29 15.71 11.72 37.85
N GLU A 30 14.73 10.88 38.18
CA GLU A 30 13.60 10.34 37.41
C GLU A 30 13.77 9.92 35.93
N VAL A 31 13.73 8.61 35.70
CA VAL A 31 13.32 8.04 34.40
C VAL A 31 11.79 8.12 34.30
N ASP A 32 11.28 9.12 33.59
CA ASP A 32 9.90 9.14 33.11
C ASP A 32 9.79 8.21 31.91
N SER A 33 9.00 7.14 32.07
CA SER A 33 8.81 6.05 31.12
C SER A 33 7.88 6.42 29.96
N SER A 34 8.03 7.62 29.39
CA SER A 34 7.17 8.07 28.30
C SER A 34 8.00 8.64 27.13
N PRO A 35 8.23 7.87 26.07
CA PRO A 35 8.57 8.44 24.78
C PRO A 35 7.27 8.73 24.04
N HIS A 36 6.75 9.95 24.24
CA HIS A 36 5.94 10.59 23.19
C HIS A 36 6.83 10.80 21.97
N ILE A 37 6.48 10.18 20.83
CA ILE A 37 6.78 10.78 19.53
C ILE A 37 5.57 11.64 19.16
N ALA A 38 5.80 12.95 19.05
CA ALA A 38 4.85 13.89 18.48
C ALA A 38 4.93 13.81 16.95
N VAL A 39 3.96 13.17 16.30
CA VAL A 39 3.72 13.34 14.86
C VAL A 39 2.70 14.45 14.66
N SER A 40 3.21 15.59 14.22
CA SER A 40 2.45 16.62 13.52
C SER A 40 2.22 16.15 12.08
N GLY A 41 0.96 15.93 11.69
CA GLY A 41 0.57 15.63 10.31
C GLY A 41 -0.30 14.37 10.24
N ARG A 42 -1.42 14.45 9.52
CA ARG A 42 -2.36 13.35 9.21
C ARG A 42 -1.67 11.98 9.27
N HIS A 43 -2.02 11.14 10.25
CA HIS A 43 -1.81 9.70 10.07
C HIS A 43 -2.63 9.34 8.83
N VAL A 44 -1.95 9.13 7.71
CA VAL A 44 -2.46 8.17 6.75
C VAL A 44 -2.41 6.88 7.54
N GLU A 45 -3.58 6.40 7.94
CA GLU A 45 -3.72 5.02 8.35
C GLU A 45 -3.25 4.24 7.13
N GLU A 46 -1.99 3.83 7.14
CA GLU A 46 -1.37 3.10 6.04
C GLU A 46 -2.01 1.72 6.08
N THR A 47 -3.18 1.61 5.45
CA THR A 47 -3.87 0.35 5.22
C THR A 47 -2.97 -0.45 4.28
N SER A 48 -2.06 -1.22 4.85
CA SER A 48 -1.23 -2.16 4.09
C SER A 48 -2.16 -3.22 3.48
N VAL A 49 -2.53 -3.03 2.22
CA VAL A 49 -3.10 -4.09 1.39
C VAL A 49 -1.92 -4.86 0.85
N THR A 50 -1.80 -6.16 1.06
CA THR A 50 -0.60 -6.85 0.56
C THR A 50 -0.64 -7.12 -0.94
N TYR A 51 -1.82 -7.44 -1.46
CA TYR A 51 -2.06 -7.59 -2.89
C TYR A 51 -3.19 -6.65 -3.31
N THR A 52 -3.02 -6.04 -4.48
CA THR A 52 -3.94 -5.04 -5.05
C THR A 52 -4.41 -5.49 -6.42
N ILE A 53 -5.71 -5.41 -6.69
CA ILE A 53 -6.27 -5.56 -8.03
C ILE A 53 -6.36 -4.18 -8.69
N ALA A 54 -5.75 -4.03 -9.86
CA ALA A 54 -5.63 -2.78 -10.61
C ALA A 54 -6.62 -2.68 -11.79
N GLU A 55 -6.49 -1.60 -12.56
CA GLU A 55 -7.36 -1.22 -13.68
C GLU A 55 -7.65 -2.33 -14.71
N PRO A 56 -6.74 -3.24 -15.08
CA PRO A 56 -7.03 -4.26 -16.10
C PRO A 56 -8.16 -5.24 -15.72
N CYS A 57 -8.58 -5.27 -14.46
CA CYS A 57 -9.73 -6.07 -14.02
C CYS A 57 -11.09 -5.42 -14.35
N VAL A 58 -11.13 -4.09 -14.52
CA VAL A 58 -12.36 -3.31 -14.75
C VAL A 58 -13.07 -3.80 -16.00
N ASP A 59 -14.34 -4.16 -15.86
CA ASP A 59 -15.24 -4.67 -16.90
C ASP A 59 -14.79 -6.02 -17.55
N ILE A 60 -13.78 -6.68 -16.99
CA ILE A 60 -13.31 -8.01 -17.40
C ILE A 60 -13.78 -9.08 -16.41
N LYS A 61 -13.50 -8.88 -15.11
CA LYS A 61 -13.94 -9.74 -14.01
C LYS A 61 -13.86 -11.26 -14.32
N ASP A 62 -12.68 -11.76 -14.66
CA ASP A 62 -12.46 -13.17 -15.04
C ASP A 62 -12.72 -14.18 -13.89
N LYS A 63 -12.48 -13.76 -12.64
CA LYS A 63 -12.70 -14.52 -11.39
C LYS A 63 -11.81 -15.75 -11.14
N ALA A 64 -10.86 -16.10 -12.02
CA ALA A 64 -9.93 -17.20 -11.74
C ALA A 64 -9.18 -17.04 -10.39
N CYS A 65 -8.90 -15.81 -9.98
CA CYS A 65 -8.25 -15.51 -8.70
C CYS A 65 -9.06 -15.91 -7.45
N ILE A 66 -10.39 -15.97 -7.53
CA ILE A 66 -11.25 -16.33 -6.37
C ILE A 66 -11.01 -17.78 -5.97
N GLU A 67 -10.91 -18.69 -6.94
CA GLU A 67 -10.75 -20.13 -6.71
C GLU A 67 -9.40 -20.49 -6.06
N GLU A 68 -8.39 -19.64 -6.26
CA GLU A 68 -7.04 -19.86 -5.75
C GLU A 68 -6.79 -19.19 -4.39
N CYS A 69 -7.70 -18.32 -3.91
CA CYS A 69 -7.53 -17.62 -2.65
C CYS A 69 -7.87 -18.53 -1.44
N PRO A 70 -6.89 -18.93 -0.60
CA PRO A 70 -7.11 -19.90 0.47
C PRO A 70 -7.97 -19.36 1.63
N VAL A 71 -8.13 -18.04 1.72
CA VAL A 71 -8.87 -17.33 2.76
C VAL A 71 -10.13 -16.65 2.23
N ASP A 72 -10.47 -16.84 0.95
CA ASP A 72 -11.68 -16.29 0.32
C ASP A 72 -11.79 -14.75 0.45
N CYS A 73 -10.67 -14.02 0.40
CA CYS A 73 -10.62 -12.58 0.65
C CYS A 73 -10.76 -11.70 -0.62
N ILE A 74 -11.26 -12.26 -1.73
CA ILE A 74 -11.42 -11.54 -3.00
C ILE A 74 -12.90 -11.33 -3.28
N TYR A 75 -13.35 -10.09 -3.16
CA TYR A 75 -14.75 -9.69 -3.20
C TYR A 75 -15.16 -9.14 -4.56
N GLU A 76 -16.42 -9.36 -4.93
CA GLU A 76 -16.95 -8.97 -6.21
C GLU A 76 -17.74 -7.66 -6.11
N GLY A 77 -17.27 -6.61 -6.81
CA GLY A 77 -18.06 -5.41 -7.09
C GLY A 77 -18.77 -5.47 -8.44
N ALA A 78 -19.45 -4.40 -8.81
CA ALA A 78 -20.09 -4.27 -10.11
C ALA A 78 -19.06 -4.17 -11.24
N ARG A 79 -17.96 -3.41 -11.05
CA ARG A 79 -16.99 -3.07 -12.11
C ARG A 79 -15.75 -3.96 -12.11
N MET A 80 -15.25 -4.35 -10.94
CA MET A 80 -14.06 -5.18 -10.80
C MET A 80 -14.11 -6.04 -9.52
N LEU A 81 -13.07 -6.83 -9.28
CA LEU A 81 -12.85 -7.55 -8.02
C LEU A 81 -11.93 -6.74 -7.11
N TYR A 82 -12.02 -6.96 -5.80
CA TYR A 82 -11.24 -6.24 -4.78
C TYR A 82 -10.67 -7.21 -3.73
N ILE A 83 -9.40 -7.04 -3.37
CA ILE A 83 -8.76 -7.83 -2.30
C ILE A 83 -8.93 -7.08 -0.98
N HIS A 84 -9.40 -7.77 0.06
CA HIS A 84 -9.53 -7.17 1.39
C HIS A 84 -8.14 -7.02 2.06
N PRO A 85 -7.72 -5.82 2.50
CA PRO A 85 -6.41 -5.60 3.14
C PRO A 85 -6.16 -6.51 4.33
N ASP A 86 -7.09 -6.49 5.30
CA ASP A 86 -6.88 -7.15 6.59
C ASP A 86 -7.12 -8.67 6.57
N GLU A 87 -7.70 -9.20 5.48
CA GLU A 87 -7.96 -10.63 5.34
C GLU A 87 -6.93 -11.31 4.44
N CYS A 88 -6.20 -10.56 3.62
CA CYS A 88 -5.13 -11.09 2.80
C CYS A 88 -4.00 -11.63 3.69
N VAL A 89 -3.45 -12.79 3.31
CA VAL A 89 -2.37 -13.48 4.04
C VAL A 89 -1.14 -13.74 3.15
N ASP A 90 -1.02 -12.97 2.07
CA ASP A 90 0.21 -12.85 1.27
C ASP A 90 0.64 -14.17 0.62
N CYS A 91 -0.33 -15.03 0.31
CA CYS A 91 -0.03 -16.35 -0.25
C CYS A 91 0.43 -16.31 -1.72
N GLY A 92 0.13 -15.21 -2.44
CA GLY A 92 0.52 -15.00 -3.85
C GLY A 92 -0.13 -15.92 -4.88
N ALA A 93 -1.10 -16.77 -4.50
CA ALA A 93 -1.71 -17.73 -5.42
C ALA A 93 -2.59 -17.09 -6.50
N CYS A 94 -3.17 -15.92 -6.20
CA CYS A 94 -4.09 -15.22 -7.10
C CYS A 94 -3.39 -14.49 -8.27
N GLU A 95 -2.16 -14.00 -8.06
CA GLU A 95 -1.40 -13.24 -9.05
C GLU A 95 -1.15 -14.02 -10.36
N PRO A 96 -0.54 -15.21 -10.36
CA PRO A 96 -0.15 -15.90 -11.60
C PRO A 96 -1.34 -16.45 -12.40
N VAL A 97 -2.54 -16.50 -11.82
CA VAL A 97 -3.74 -17.01 -12.48
C VAL A 97 -4.57 -15.93 -13.15
N CYS A 98 -4.29 -14.65 -12.89
CA CYS A 98 -5.02 -13.55 -13.53
C CYS A 98 -4.61 -13.43 -15.02
N PRO A 99 -5.52 -13.70 -15.98
CA PRO A 99 -5.15 -13.74 -17.40
C PRO A 99 -4.83 -12.36 -18.00
N VAL A 100 -5.21 -11.29 -17.31
CA VAL A 100 -4.98 -9.89 -17.72
C VAL A 100 -3.95 -9.20 -16.84
N GLU A 101 -3.22 -9.95 -16.00
CA GLU A 101 -2.14 -9.44 -15.14
C GLU A 101 -2.58 -8.23 -14.29
N ALA A 102 -3.78 -8.28 -13.73
CA ALA A 102 -4.36 -7.16 -12.96
C ALA A 102 -3.96 -7.16 -11.48
N ILE A 103 -3.30 -8.19 -10.97
CA ILE A 103 -3.02 -8.38 -9.55
C ILE A 103 -1.54 -8.15 -9.30
N PHE A 104 -1.23 -7.29 -8.34
CA PHE A 104 0.14 -6.92 -7.99
C PHE A 104 0.35 -7.05 -6.48
N TYR A 105 1.56 -7.45 -6.07
CA TYR A 105 2.03 -7.18 -4.72
C TYR A 105 2.13 -5.65 -4.52
N GLU A 106 1.87 -5.15 -3.31
CA GLU A 106 1.70 -3.72 -3.04
C GLU A 106 2.89 -2.85 -3.47
N ASP A 107 4.11 -3.35 -3.28
CA ASP A 107 5.34 -2.65 -3.67
C ASP A 107 5.59 -2.70 -5.18
N ASP A 108 4.89 -3.59 -5.90
CA ASP A 108 5.04 -3.83 -7.34
C ASP A 108 3.92 -3.20 -8.16
N VAL A 109 2.97 -2.50 -7.53
CA VAL A 109 1.91 -1.77 -8.22
C VAL A 109 2.54 -0.68 -9.12
N PRO A 110 2.30 -0.71 -10.44
CA PRO A 110 2.81 0.32 -11.34
C PRO A 110 2.36 1.72 -10.94
N GLU A 111 3.22 2.73 -11.11
CA GLU A 111 2.96 4.11 -10.66
C GLU A 111 1.62 4.66 -11.15
N GLN A 112 1.22 4.35 -12.40
CA GLN A 112 -0.07 4.78 -12.97
C GLN A 112 -1.30 4.23 -12.22
N TRP A 113 -1.15 3.12 -11.51
CA TRP A 113 -2.20 2.44 -10.76
C TRP A 113 -1.97 2.46 -9.25
N SER A 114 -1.03 3.27 -8.76
CA SER A 114 -0.72 3.42 -7.32
C SER A 114 -1.93 3.72 -6.43
N HIS A 115 -2.98 4.35 -6.98
CA HIS A 115 -4.21 4.65 -6.26
C HIS A 115 -5.15 3.45 -6.09
N TYR A 116 -4.91 2.33 -6.80
CA TYR A 116 -5.74 1.13 -6.69
C TYR A 116 -5.61 0.44 -5.33
N THR A 117 -4.47 0.59 -4.66
CA THR A 117 -4.24 0.15 -3.28
C THR A 117 -5.34 0.68 -2.35
N GLN A 118 -5.59 2.00 -2.40
CA GLN A 118 -6.65 2.63 -1.62
C GLN A 118 -8.04 2.23 -2.10
N ILE A 119 -8.25 2.11 -3.42
CA ILE A 119 -9.54 1.65 -3.99
C ILE A 119 -9.93 0.26 -3.48
N ASN A 120 -8.96 -0.66 -3.35
CA ASN A 120 -9.22 -1.99 -2.80
C ASN A 120 -9.70 -1.89 -1.35
N ALA A 121 -9.07 -1.06 -0.52
CA ALA A 121 -9.51 -0.82 0.85
C ALA A 121 -10.89 -0.12 0.92
N ASP A 122 -11.11 0.92 0.11
CA ASP A 122 -12.32 1.75 0.11
C ASP A 122 -13.59 0.95 -0.21
N PHE A 123 -13.48 -0.13 -1.00
CA PHE A 123 -14.59 -1.05 -1.27
C PHE A 123 -15.22 -1.62 0.03
N PHE A 124 -14.43 -1.75 1.09
CA PHE A 124 -14.82 -2.33 2.36
C PHE A 124 -15.30 -1.31 3.40
N ALA A 125 -15.36 -0.02 3.06
CA ALA A 125 -15.72 1.04 4.01
C ALA A 125 -17.07 0.80 4.72
N GLU A 126 -18.05 0.24 4.03
CA GLU A 126 -19.36 -0.13 4.61
C GLU A 126 -19.45 -1.61 5.00
N LEU A 127 -18.73 -2.48 4.30
CA LEU A 127 -18.79 -3.92 4.47
C LEU A 127 -17.97 -4.42 5.68
N GLY A 128 -16.94 -3.67 6.08
CA GLY A 128 -15.95 -4.08 7.07
C GLY A 128 -15.17 -5.29 6.59
N SER A 129 -14.85 -6.19 7.53
CA SER A 129 -14.18 -7.48 7.28
C SER A 129 -15.16 -8.64 7.50
N PRO A 130 -15.84 -9.12 6.44
CA PRO A 130 -16.77 -10.23 6.55
C PRO A 130 -16.07 -11.54 6.93
N GLY A 131 -14.83 -11.78 6.50
CA GLY A 131 -14.10 -13.05 6.65
C GLY A 131 -14.55 -14.09 5.61
N GLY A 132 -14.48 -13.75 4.33
CA GLY A 132 -14.88 -14.60 3.19
C GLY A 132 -15.92 -13.96 2.26
N ALA A 133 -15.63 -13.96 0.96
CA ALA A 133 -16.45 -13.39 -0.11
C ALA A 133 -17.65 -14.26 -0.51
N ALA A 134 -17.55 -15.59 -0.43
CA ALA A 134 -18.60 -16.52 -0.88
C ALA A 134 -19.95 -16.31 -0.18
N LYS A 135 -19.95 -15.83 1.06
CA LYS A 135 -21.17 -15.53 1.84
C LYS A 135 -21.75 -14.13 1.58
N VAL A 136 -20.96 -13.23 1.00
CA VAL A 136 -21.39 -11.86 0.68
C VAL A 136 -21.96 -11.82 -0.73
N GLY A 137 -21.31 -12.48 -1.68
CA GLY A 137 -21.67 -12.40 -3.10
C GLY A 137 -21.26 -11.05 -3.72
N MET A 138 -21.87 -10.73 -4.87
CA MET A 138 -21.62 -9.46 -5.58
C MET A 138 -22.33 -8.29 -4.88
N THR A 139 -21.62 -7.18 -4.71
CA THR A 139 -22.17 -5.93 -4.14
C THR A 139 -21.95 -4.75 -5.09
N GLU A 140 -22.60 -3.62 -4.83
CA GLU A 140 -22.46 -2.37 -5.60
C GLU A 140 -21.53 -1.35 -4.89
N ASN A 141 -20.61 -1.87 -4.08
CA ASN A 141 -19.72 -1.09 -3.21
C ASN A 141 -18.49 -0.52 -3.93
N ASP A 142 -18.42 -0.59 -5.27
CA ASP A 142 -17.31 -0.02 -6.03
C ASP A 142 -17.05 1.44 -5.61
N PRO A 143 -15.79 1.81 -5.29
CA PRO A 143 -15.47 3.20 -4.99
C PRO A 143 -15.81 4.13 -6.16
N GLN A 144 -16.08 5.40 -5.85
CA GLN A 144 -16.53 6.37 -6.85
C GLN A 144 -15.54 6.51 -8.02
N ALA A 145 -14.24 6.44 -7.74
CA ALA A 145 -13.19 6.47 -8.77
C ALA A 145 -13.34 5.38 -9.83
N VAL A 146 -13.77 4.17 -9.44
CA VAL A 146 -14.02 3.05 -10.37
C VAL A 146 -15.37 3.21 -11.06
N LYS A 147 -16.40 3.68 -10.35
CA LYS A 147 -17.73 3.94 -10.92
C LYS A 147 -17.69 4.95 -12.07
N ASP A 148 -16.83 5.96 -11.97
CA ASP A 148 -16.70 7.04 -12.95
C ASP A 148 -15.83 6.68 -14.17
N LEU A 149 -15.17 5.50 -14.18
CA LEU A 149 -14.42 5.05 -15.35
C LEU A 149 -15.34 4.80 -16.53
N ALA A 150 -14.89 5.25 -17.72
CA ALA A 150 -15.49 4.85 -18.98
C ALA A 150 -15.49 3.31 -19.10
N PRO A 151 -16.45 2.72 -19.85
CA PRO A 151 -16.45 1.29 -20.13
C PRO A 151 -15.11 0.85 -20.75
N GLN A 152 -14.50 -0.20 -20.20
CA GLN A 152 -13.17 -0.69 -20.61
C GLN A 152 -13.24 -1.93 -21.51
N SER A 153 -14.35 -2.66 -21.50
CA SER A 153 -14.58 -3.77 -22.42
C SER A 153 -15.57 -3.39 -23.53
N GLU A 154 -15.39 -3.95 -24.73
CA GLU A 154 -16.26 -3.70 -25.89
C GLU A 154 -17.71 -4.20 -25.68
N ASP A 155 -17.92 -4.97 -24.60
CA ASP A 155 -19.18 -5.60 -24.21
C ASP A 155 -19.86 -4.95 -22.98
N ALA A 156 -19.28 -3.86 -22.41
CA ALA A 156 -19.76 -3.19 -21.19
C ALA A 156 -20.79 -2.07 -21.41
#